data_AF-A0A3C0ZSU7-F1
#
_entry.id   AF-A0A3C0ZSU7-F1
#
_cell.length_a   1.000
_cell.length_b   1.000
_cell.length_c   1.000
_cell.angle_alpha   90.00
_cell.angle_beta   90.00
_cell.angle_gamma   90.00
#
_symmetry.space_group_name_H-M   'P 1'
#
loop_
_entity.id
_entity.type
_entity.pdbx_description
1 polymer ?
#
loop_
_entity_poly.entity_id
_entity_poly.type
_entity_poly.pdbx_seq_one_letter_code
_entity_poly.pdbx_strand_id
1 'polypeptide(L)'
;ESKVGSYRELVKRLNADGMKMTWEEVLDNGGNPVQEDQVQKKMIFELIARKGYQKDWSAAKLMVKNTPAYQILREKPDPVEVIRQVHRCGGIAIMAHPYLVNEPVLLPAGRMDRAAYIDRLIAAGLDGIEACYPYAKTSYGGNLTQGQIEREVRERYTDRVAVISGGSDY
;
A
#
# COMPACT_ATOMS: atom_id res chain seq x y z
N GLU A 1 2.35 12.81 6.76
CA GLU A 1 0.88 13.06 6.80
C GLU A 1 0.05 11.81 7.12
N SER A 2 -1.07 11.96 7.84
CA SER A 2 -1.98 10.85 8.20
C SER A 2 -2.78 10.31 7.02
N LYS A 3 -3.41 9.14 7.19
CA LYS A 3 -4.25 8.51 6.16
C LYS A 3 -5.32 9.46 5.64
N VAL A 4 -6.05 10.07 6.57
CA VAL A 4 -7.12 11.03 6.31
C VAL A 4 -6.57 12.33 5.72
N GLY A 5 -5.44 12.83 6.22
CA GLY A 5 -4.77 14.03 5.68
C GLY A 5 -4.50 13.91 4.17
N SER A 6 -3.91 12.78 3.75
CA SER A 6 -3.65 12.53 2.33
C SER A 6 -4.92 12.44 1.46
N TYR A 7 -6.07 12.12 2.05
CA TYR A 7 -7.35 12.03 1.35
C TYR A 7 -8.02 13.41 1.24
N ARG A 8 -7.95 14.21 2.29
CA ARG A 8 -8.38 15.61 2.26
C ARG A 8 -7.57 16.41 1.24
N GLU A 9 -6.25 16.20 1.20
CA GLU A 9 -5.39 16.82 0.20
C GLU A 9 -5.74 16.38 -1.23
N LEU A 10 -6.12 15.11 -1.43
CA LEU A 10 -6.59 14.63 -2.73
C LEU A 10 -7.84 15.39 -3.18
N VAL A 11 -8.82 15.51 -2.28
CA VAL A 11 -10.05 16.26 -2.56
C VAL A 11 -9.74 17.73 -2.87
N LYS A 12 -8.81 18.37 -2.16
CA LYS A 12 -8.39 19.75 -2.48
C LYS A 12 -7.83 19.88 -3.89
N ARG A 13 -6.93 18.97 -4.31
CA ARG A 13 -6.34 19.01 -5.66
C ARG A 13 -7.38 18.73 -6.76
N LEU A 14 -8.28 17.79 -6.52
CA LEU A 14 -9.41 17.52 -7.42
C LEU A 14 -10.31 18.77 -7.58
N ASN A 15 -10.59 19.48 -6.50
CA ASN A 15 -11.35 20.73 -6.55
C ASN A 15 -10.62 21.85 -7.30
N ALA A 16 -9.30 21.96 -7.12
CA ALA A 16 -8.48 22.93 -7.86
C ALA A 16 -8.56 22.70 -9.38
N ASP A 17 -8.74 21.45 -9.81
CA ASP A 17 -8.94 21.06 -11.22
C ASP A 17 -10.42 21.05 -11.65
N GLY A 18 -11.32 21.64 -10.85
CA GLY A 18 -12.72 21.84 -11.21
C GLY A 18 -13.67 20.69 -10.84
N MET A 19 -13.18 19.63 -10.19
CA MET A 19 -14.03 18.57 -9.66
C MET A 19 -14.59 18.97 -8.29
N LYS A 20 -15.73 19.66 -8.32
CA LYS A 20 -16.41 20.21 -7.13
C LYS A 20 -16.83 19.10 -6.19
N MET A 21 -16.10 18.89 -5.10
CA MET A 21 -16.32 17.82 -4.14
C MET A 21 -16.05 18.32 -2.72
N THR A 22 -16.89 17.96 -1.77
CA THR A 22 -16.72 18.32 -0.36
C THR A 22 -16.25 17.11 0.45
N TRP A 23 -15.66 17.36 1.62
CA TRP A 23 -15.29 16.25 2.50
C TRP A 23 -16.52 15.59 3.11
N GLU A 24 -17.58 16.37 3.33
CA GLU A 24 -18.88 15.93 3.80
C GLU A 24 -19.52 14.93 2.83
N GLU A 25 -19.41 15.15 1.51
CA GLU A 25 -19.85 14.18 0.50
C GLU A 25 -19.03 12.87 0.53
N VAL A 26 -17.75 12.93 0.90
CA VAL A 26 -16.93 11.72 1.08
C VAL A 26 -17.39 10.95 2.32
N LEU A 27 -17.70 11.66 3.42
CA LEU A 27 -18.19 11.05 4.66
C LEU A 27 -19.61 10.49 4.51
N ASP A 28 -20.50 11.17 3.78
CA ASP A 28 -21.85 10.67 3.46
C ASP A 28 -21.80 9.36 2.64
N ASN A 29 -20.78 9.23 1.79
CA ASN A 29 -20.52 8.04 0.98
C ASN A 29 -21.75 7.54 0.18
N GLY A 30 -22.57 8.47 -0.31
CA GLY A 30 -23.76 8.13 -1.10
C GLY A 30 -24.88 7.56 -0.23
N GLY A 31 -25.16 8.22 0.89
CA GLY A 31 -26.20 7.84 1.85
C GLY A 31 -25.83 6.70 2.80
N ASN A 32 -24.54 6.35 2.89
CA ASN A 32 -24.02 5.35 3.83
C ASN A 32 -22.90 5.95 4.68
N PRO A 33 -23.24 6.82 5.65
CA PRO A 33 -22.25 7.63 6.35
C PRO A 33 -21.16 6.78 7.03
N VAL A 34 -19.91 7.24 6.93
CA VAL A 34 -18.76 6.59 7.56
C VAL A 34 -18.05 7.55 8.51
N GLN A 35 -17.46 7.00 9.56
CA GLN A 35 -16.54 7.76 10.41
C GLN A 35 -15.26 8.10 9.65
N GLU A 36 -14.62 9.20 10.02
CA GLU A 36 -13.48 9.74 9.28
C GLU A 36 -12.28 8.76 9.19
N ASP A 37 -12.04 8.01 10.25
CA ASP A 37 -10.99 6.97 10.32
C ASP A 37 -11.27 5.77 9.39
N GLN A 38 -12.55 5.50 9.13
CA GLN A 38 -13.03 4.44 8.25
C GLN A 38 -13.04 4.83 6.77
N VAL A 39 -12.82 6.11 6.44
CA VAL A 39 -12.76 6.56 5.04
C VAL A 39 -11.71 5.77 4.26
N GLN A 40 -12.09 5.29 3.07
CA GLN A 40 -11.20 4.60 2.16
C GLN A 40 -11.02 5.43 0.89
N LYS A 41 -9.83 5.36 0.28
CA LYS A 41 -9.56 6.05 -0.99
C LYS A 41 -10.55 5.68 -2.10
N LYS A 42 -11.09 4.45 -2.06
CA LYS A 42 -12.14 3.97 -2.97
C LYS A 42 -13.39 4.85 -2.95
N MET A 43 -13.80 5.37 -1.79
CA MET A 43 -14.98 6.21 -1.64
C MET A 43 -14.83 7.54 -2.41
N ILE A 44 -13.60 8.05 -2.53
CA ILE A 44 -13.31 9.23 -3.36
C ILE A 44 -13.48 8.88 -4.84
N PHE A 45 -13.03 7.70 -5.29
CA PHE A 45 -13.22 7.25 -6.67
C PHE A 45 -14.69 7.05 -7.02
N GLU A 46 -15.45 6.49 -6.09
CA GLU A 46 -16.90 6.35 -6.20
C GLU A 46 -17.58 7.72 -6.25
N LEU A 47 -17.14 8.70 -5.46
CA LEU A 47 -17.66 10.07 -5.53
C LEU A 47 -17.35 10.76 -6.87
N ILE A 48 -16.12 10.63 -7.40
CA ILE A 48 -15.76 11.14 -8.73
C ILE A 48 -16.71 10.58 -9.81
N ALA A 49 -16.99 9.27 -9.75
CA ALA A 49 -17.89 8.62 -10.69
C ALA A 49 -19.36 9.07 -10.49
N ARG A 50 -19.85 9.12 -9.24
CA ARG A 50 -21.21 9.57 -8.90
C ARG A 50 -21.49 10.99 -9.39
N LYS A 51 -20.48 11.87 -9.35
CA LYS A 51 -20.59 13.26 -9.86
C LYS A 51 -20.39 13.38 -11.37
N GLY A 52 -20.17 12.28 -12.09
CA GLY A 52 -20.06 12.24 -13.54
C GLY A 52 -18.70 12.70 -14.10
N TYR A 53 -17.69 12.92 -13.25
CA TYR A 53 -16.35 13.31 -13.71
C TYR A 53 -15.61 12.17 -14.42
N GLN A 54 -16.00 10.92 -14.14
CA GLN A 54 -15.51 9.72 -14.81
C GLN A 54 -16.64 8.69 -14.95
N LYS A 55 -16.52 7.78 -15.92
CA LYS A 55 -17.57 6.79 -16.25
C LYS A 55 -17.92 5.83 -15.11
N ASP A 56 -16.92 5.45 -14.32
CA ASP A 56 -17.03 4.45 -13.26
C ASP A 56 -15.87 4.62 -12.26
N TRP A 57 -15.95 3.91 -11.13
CA TRP A 57 -14.94 3.99 -10.08
C TRP A 57 -13.55 3.52 -10.55
N SER A 58 -13.49 2.62 -11.53
CA SER A 58 -12.24 2.06 -12.06
C SER A 58 -11.51 3.10 -12.94
N ALA A 59 -12.25 3.81 -13.78
CA ALA A 59 -11.76 4.95 -14.56
C ALA A 59 -11.29 6.08 -13.64
N ALA A 60 -12.06 6.40 -12.59
CA ALA A 60 -11.64 7.37 -11.57
C ALA A 60 -10.34 6.97 -10.88
N LYS A 61 -10.22 5.69 -10.47
CA LYS A 61 -8.99 5.15 -9.89
C LYS A 61 -7.80 5.27 -10.85
N LEU A 62 -7.99 4.95 -12.13
CA LEU A 62 -6.93 4.99 -13.13
C LEU A 62 -6.49 6.43 -13.42
N MET A 63 -7.43 7.36 -13.54
CA MET A 63 -7.15 8.79 -13.68
C MET A 63 -6.36 9.32 -12.49
N VAL A 64 -6.79 9.03 -11.25
CA VAL A 64 -6.05 9.43 -10.04
C VAL A 64 -4.65 8.83 -9.98
N LYS A 65 -4.48 7.57 -10.42
CA LYS A 65 -3.17 6.91 -10.46
C LYS A 65 -2.23 7.55 -11.48
N ASN A 66 -2.77 7.93 -12.64
CA ASN A 66 -1.98 8.39 -13.79
C ASN A 66 -1.71 9.90 -13.81
N THR A 67 -2.39 10.68 -12.96
CA THR A 67 -2.13 12.12 -12.82
C THR A 67 -1.13 12.38 -11.69
N PRO A 68 0.11 12.83 -11.98
CA PRO A 68 1.13 13.07 -10.96
C PRO A 68 0.67 14.04 -9.86
N ALA A 69 -0.14 15.05 -10.20
CA ALA A 69 -0.69 15.99 -9.24
C ALA A 69 -1.54 15.32 -8.15
N TYR A 70 -2.11 14.13 -8.39
CA TYR A 70 -2.94 13.43 -7.40
C TYR A 70 -2.18 12.37 -6.61
N GLN A 71 -0.88 12.20 -6.87
CA GLN A 71 0.00 11.27 -6.17
C GLN A 71 0.51 11.90 -4.87
N ILE A 72 -0.37 11.92 -3.85
CA ILE A 72 -0.01 12.43 -2.53
C ILE A 72 0.81 11.35 -1.81
N LEU A 73 2.09 11.65 -1.65
CA LEU A 73 3.03 10.78 -0.96
C LEU A 73 2.70 10.79 0.54
N ARG A 74 2.52 9.59 1.08
CA ARG A 74 2.46 9.42 2.52
C ARG A 74 3.85 9.16 3.05
N GLU A 75 4.19 9.85 4.13
CA GLU A 75 5.24 9.38 5.02
C GLU A 75 4.78 8.06 5.63
N LYS A 76 5.48 6.99 5.26
CA LYS A 76 5.32 5.71 5.93
C LYS A 76 6.16 5.75 7.21
N PRO A 77 5.70 5.13 8.31
CA PRO A 77 6.57 4.94 9.47
C PRO A 77 7.81 4.16 9.05
N ASP A 78 8.94 4.39 9.75
CA ASP A 78 10.13 3.57 9.52
C ASP A 78 9.79 2.11 9.82
N PRO A 79 9.93 1.19 8.84
CA PRO A 79 9.62 -0.23 9.05
C PRO A 79 10.39 -0.85 10.23
N VAL A 80 11.60 -0.37 10.54
CA VAL A 80 12.38 -0.83 11.71
C VAL A 80 11.66 -0.48 13.01
N GLU A 81 11.13 0.75 13.10
CA GLU A 81 10.35 1.18 14.26
C GLU A 81 9.02 0.42 14.36
N VAL A 82 8.39 0.10 13.22
CA VAL A 82 7.17 -0.73 13.20
C VAL A 82 7.44 -2.12 13.77
N ILE A 83 8.51 -2.80 13.34
CA ILE A 83 8.90 -4.12 13.88
C ILE A 83 9.05 -4.04 15.40
N ARG A 84 9.81 -3.04 15.88
CA ARG A 84 10.03 -2.83 17.31
C ARG A 84 8.73 -2.64 18.11
N GLN A 85 7.77 -1.88 17.58
CA GLN A 85 6.49 -1.66 18.25
C GLN A 85 5.61 -2.91 18.24
N VAL A 86 5.63 -3.70 17.17
CA VAL A 86 4.93 -4.99 17.10
C VAL A 86 5.44 -5.94 18.18
N HIS A 87 6.76 -6.09 18.31
CA HIS A 87 7.37 -6.92 19.35
C HIS A 87 7.08 -6.41 20.77
N ARG A 88 7.10 -5.09 20.98
CA ARG A 88 6.75 -4.49 22.28
C ARG A 88 5.34 -4.86 22.73
N CYS A 89 4.42 -5.07 21.79
CA CYS A 89 3.05 -5.53 22.04
C CYS A 89 2.94 -7.07 22.12
N GLY A 90 4.05 -7.81 22.07
CA GLY A 90 4.07 -9.28 22.10
C GLY A 90 3.65 -9.95 20.78
N GLY A 91 3.56 -9.19 19.68
CA GLY A 91 3.25 -9.70 18.36
C GLY A 91 4.49 -10.14 17.57
N ILE A 92 4.26 -10.66 16.37
CA ILE A 92 5.30 -10.99 15.38
C ILE A 92 5.14 -10.11 14.13
N ALA A 93 6.26 -9.72 13.52
CA ALA A 93 6.30 -8.91 12.32
C ALA A 93 6.60 -9.77 11.09
N ILE A 94 5.66 -9.81 10.14
CA ILE A 94 5.78 -10.56 8.89
C ILE A 94 5.74 -9.59 7.71
N MET A 95 6.72 -9.69 6.82
CA MET A 95 6.72 -8.92 5.58
C MET A 95 5.78 -9.54 4.56
N ALA A 96 4.65 -8.88 4.32
CA ALA A 96 3.69 -9.28 3.30
C ALA A 96 4.22 -9.02 1.88
N HIS A 97 3.90 -9.93 0.97
CA HIS A 97 4.06 -9.86 -0.49
C HIS A 97 5.31 -9.09 -0.94
N PRO A 98 6.52 -9.61 -0.67
CA PRO A 98 7.77 -8.87 -0.80
C PRO A 98 8.05 -8.34 -2.21
N TYR A 99 7.54 -9.00 -3.26
CA TYR A 99 7.76 -8.57 -4.65
C TYR A 99 6.86 -7.41 -5.09
N LEU A 100 5.95 -6.93 -4.24
CA LEU A 100 5.26 -5.65 -4.45
C LEU A 100 6.09 -4.44 -4.00
N VAL A 101 7.23 -4.67 -3.34
CA VAL A 101 8.18 -3.60 -3.05
C VAL A 101 8.82 -3.12 -4.35
N ASN A 102 8.65 -1.83 -4.65
CA ASN A 102 9.28 -1.17 -5.79
C ASN A 102 10.80 -1.33 -5.72
N GLU A 103 11.41 -1.59 -6.87
CA GLU A 103 12.85 -1.73 -7.02
C GLU A 103 13.35 -0.67 -8.03
N PRO A 104 14.32 0.19 -7.64
CA PRO A 104 15.00 0.23 -6.35
C PRO A 104 14.12 0.76 -5.20
N VAL A 105 14.41 0.30 -3.98
CA VAL A 105 13.79 0.82 -2.75
C VAL A 105 14.39 2.18 -2.45
N LEU A 106 13.54 3.20 -2.35
CA LEU A 106 13.94 4.57 -2.01
C LEU A 106 13.74 4.83 -0.52
N LEU A 107 14.83 5.14 0.17
CA LEU A 107 14.86 5.54 1.58
C LEU A 107 15.44 6.96 1.70
N PRO A 108 15.18 7.69 2.80
CA PRO A 108 15.81 9.00 3.03
C PRO A 108 17.34 8.97 2.94
N ALA A 109 17.96 7.85 3.36
CA ALA A 109 19.42 7.65 3.36
C ALA A 109 19.99 7.23 2.00
N GLY A 110 19.17 6.97 0.97
CA GLY A 110 19.62 6.53 -0.34
C GLY A 110 18.71 5.48 -0.98
N ARG A 111 19.24 4.78 -1.98
CA ARG A 111 18.54 3.70 -2.68
C ARG A 111 19.23 2.37 -2.48
N MET A 112 18.46 1.29 -2.38
CA MET A 112 18.97 -0.08 -2.31
C MET A 112 18.08 -1.04 -3.10
N ASP A 113 18.57 -2.21 -3.43
CA ASP A 113 17.75 -3.26 -4.03
C ASP A 113 16.79 -3.89 -2.99
N ARG A 114 15.84 -4.68 -3.48
CA ARG A 114 14.83 -5.30 -2.60
C ARG A 114 15.47 -6.27 -1.61
N ALA A 115 16.51 -7.01 -2.00
CA ALA A 115 17.15 -8.00 -1.14
C ALA A 115 17.87 -7.33 0.04
N ALA A 116 18.67 -6.29 -0.22
CA ALA A 116 19.34 -5.49 0.80
C ALA A 116 18.34 -4.80 1.73
N TYR A 117 17.20 -4.36 1.21
CA TYR A 117 16.12 -3.82 2.04
C TYR A 117 15.53 -4.88 2.98
N ILE A 118 15.27 -6.10 2.49
CA ILE A 118 14.79 -7.22 3.32
C ILE A 118 15.84 -7.59 4.37
N ASP A 119 17.13 -7.63 4.01
CA ASP A 119 18.23 -7.91 4.92
C ASP A 119 18.29 -6.91 6.08
N ARG A 120 18.07 -5.61 5.78
CA ARG A 120 17.95 -4.56 6.81
C ARG A 120 16.80 -4.84 7.77
N LEU A 121 15.66 -5.35 7.29
CA LEU A 121 14.51 -5.68 8.15
C LEU A 121 14.76 -6.93 9.00
N ILE A 122 15.38 -7.96 8.43
CA ILE A 122 15.80 -9.17 9.16
C ILE A 122 16.77 -8.79 10.29
N ALA A 123 17.77 -7.95 10.00
CA ALA A 123 18.71 -7.46 11.01
C ALA A 123 18.01 -6.63 12.12
N ALA A 124 16.85 -6.04 11.82
CA ALA A 124 16.02 -5.32 12.78
C ALA A 124 15.02 -6.21 13.54
N GLY A 125 15.01 -7.52 13.29
CA GLY A 125 14.16 -8.49 13.99
C GLY A 125 12.91 -8.92 13.23
N LEU A 126 12.84 -8.79 11.91
CA LEU A 126 11.71 -9.33 11.14
C LEU A 126 11.55 -10.85 11.38
N ASP A 127 10.38 -11.28 11.87
CA ASP A 127 10.13 -12.67 12.27
C ASP A 127 9.75 -13.57 11.08
N GLY A 128 9.20 -12.98 10.03
CA GLY A 128 8.75 -13.77 8.89
C GLY A 128 8.59 -13.01 7.58
N ILE A 129 8.41 -13.77 6.52
CA ILE A 129 8.19 -13.25 5.17
C ILE A 129 7.16 -14.11 4.43
N GLU A 130 6.30 -13.47 3.65
CA GLU A 130 5.30 -14.15 2.85
C GLU A 130 5.90 -14.71 1.56
N ALA A 131 5.81 -16.02 1.38
CA ALA A 131 6.25 -16.69 0.17
C ALA A 131 5.09 -16.98 -0.80
N CYS A 132 3.92 -17.36 -0.29
CA CYS A 132 2.76 -17.68 -1.12
C CYS A 132 1.76 -16.51 -1.16
N TYR A 133 1.74 -15.79 -2.28
CA TYR A 133 0.85 -14.64 -2.49
C TYR A 133 0.39 -14.58 -3.97
N PRO A 134 -0.90 -14.29 -4.27
CA PRO A 134 -1.45 -14.34 -5.63
C PRO A 134 -1.06 -13.13 -6.52
N TYR A 135 0.24 -12.99 -6.84
CA TYR A 135 0.79 -11.85 -7.60
C TYR A 135 0.13 -11.58 -8.96
N ALA A 136 -0.41 -12.61 -9.62
CA ALA A 136 -1.01 -12.48 -10.95
C ALA A 136 -2.20 -11.50 -11.03
N LYS A 137 -2.85 -11.20 -9.90
CA LYS A 137 -4.03 -10.30 -9.82
C LYS A 137 -3.70 -8.92 -9.26
N THR A 138 -2.41 -8.58 -9.17
CA THR A 138 -1.93 -7.43 -8.39
C THR A 138 -1.18 -6.42 -9.25
N SER A 139 -0.54 -5.44 -8.62
CA SER A 139 0.33 -4.47 -9.29
C SER A 139 1.76 -4.96 -9.51
N TYR A 140 2.04 -6.25 -9.33
CA TYR A 140 3.35 -6.81 -9.63
C TYR A 140 3.70 -6.61 -11.11
N GLY A 141 4.80 -5.91 -11.38
CA GLY A 141 5.25 -5.58 -12.74
C GLY A 141 6.48 -6.37 -13.21
N GLY A 142 6.89 -7.41 -12.49
CA GLY A 142 8.03 -8.24 -12.87
C GLY A 142 7.62 -9.46 -13.72
N ASN A 143 8.62 -10.24 -14.12
CA ASN A 143 8.43 -11.34 -15.08
C ASN A 143 8.34 -12.73 -14.42
N LEU A 144 8.42 -12.81 -13.09
CA LEU A 144 8.36 -14.08 -12.39
C LEU A 144 6.91 -14.51 -12.16
N THR A 145 6.66 -15.80 -12.30
CA THR A 145 5.40 -16.41 -11.86
C THR A 145 5.33 -16.45 -10.32
N GLN A 146 4.12 -16.55 -9.77
CA GLN A 146 3.92 -16.72 -8.32
C GLN A 146 4.75 -17.89 -7.76
N GLY A 147 4.80 -19.03 -8.47
CA GLY A 147 5.57 -20.20 -8.02
C GLY A 147 7.08 -19.98 -8.07
N GLN A 148 7.59 -19.18 -9.01
CA GLN A 148 9.00 -18.78 -9.02
C GLN A 148 9.32 -17.84 -7.85
N ILE A 149 8.45 -16.87 -7.57
CA ILE A 149 8.60 -15.96 -6.43
C ILE A 149 8.58 -16.75 -5.12
N GLU A 150 7.62 -17.66 -4.95
CA GLU A 150 7.51 -18.48 -3.74
C GLU A 150 8.80 -19.29 -3.50
N ARG A 151 9.31 -19.94 -4.56
CA ARG A 151 10.55 -20.69 -4.50
C ARG A 151 11.72 -19.80 -4.08
N GLU A 152 11.87 -18.64 -4.72
CA GLU A 152 12.97 -17.72 -4.43
C GLU A 152 12.91 -17.17 -3.00
N VAL A 153 11.72 -16.84 -2.50
CA VAL A 153 11.53 -16.39 -1.11
C VAL A 153 11.92 -17.51 -0.14
N ARG A 154 11.46 -18.74 -0.38
CA ARG A 154 11.80 -19.89 0.47
C ARG A 154 13.30 -20.17 0.48
N GLU A 155 13.92 -20.25 -0.69
CA GLU A 155 15.36 -20.52 -0.83
C GLU A 155 16.22 -19.45 -0.13
N ARG A 156 15.84 -18.17 -0.25
CA ARG A 156 16.64 -17.07 0.31
C ARG A 156 16.46 -16.87 1.81
N TYR A 157 15.26 -17.12 2.35
CA TYR A 157 14.90 -16.59 3.67
C TYR A 157 14.48 -17.65 4.70
N THR A 158 14.25 -18.92 4.32
CA THR A 158 13.81 -19.96 5.28
C THR A 158 14.75 -20.08 6.49
N ASP A 159 16.06 -20.02 6.29
CA ASP A 159 17.04 -20.12 7.38
C ASP A 159 17.35 -18.78 8.06
N ARG A 160 16.65 -17.71 7.67
CA ARG A 160 16.96 -16.33 8.09
C ARG A 160 15.81 -15.66 8.85
N VAL A 161 14.62 -16.24 8.81
CA VAL A 161 13.44 -15.80 9.56
C VAL A 161 12.76 -17.01 10.21
N ALA A 162 11.97 -16.79 11.26
CA ALA A 162 11.29 -17.85 11.98
C ALA A 162 10.04 -18.39 11.24
N VAL A 163 9.42 -17.57 10.39
CA VAL A 163 8.14 -17.90 9.73
C VAL A 163 8.18 -17.62 8.23
N ILE A 164 7.81 -18.62 7.44
CA ILE A 164 7.43 -18.42 6.03
C ILE A 164 5.91 -18.52 5.92
N SER A 165 5.25 -17.40 5.57
CA SER A 165 3.80 -17.31 5.52
C SER A 165 3.23 -17.40 4.10
N GLY A 166 1.89 -17.47 4.02
CA GLY A 166 1.12 -17.34 2.79
C GLY A 166 -0.26 -16.74 3.07
N GLY A 167 -0.78 -15.97 2.12
CA GLY A 167 -2.03 -15.23 2.27
C GLY A 167 -2.65 -14.87 0.92
N SER A 168 -3.99 -14.83 0.88
CA SER A 168 -4.73 -14.46 -0.34
C SER A 168 -4.94 -12.96 -0.49
N ASP A 169 -4.80 -12.19 0.61
CA ASP A 169 -5.05 -10.75 0.66
C ASP A 169 -6.45 -10.38 0.13
N TYR A 170 -7.46 -11.14 0.61
CA TYR A 170 -8.88 -11.01 0.26
C TYR A 170 -9.66 -10.26 1.35
#